data_AF-A0A7D5LZE9-F1
#
_entry.id   AF-A0A7D5LZE9-F1
#
_cell.length_a   1.000
_cell.length_b   1.000
_cell.length_c   1.000
_cell.angle_alpha   90.00
_cell.angle_beta   90.00
_cell.angle_gamma   90.00
#
_symmetry.space_group_name_H-M   'P 1'
#
loop_
_entity.id
_entity.type
_entity.pdbx_description
1 polymer ?
#
loop_
_entity_poly.entity_id
_entity_poly.type
_entity_poly.pdbx_seq_one_letter_code
_entity_poly.pdbx_strand_id
1 'polypeptide(L)'
;MLHDVMETDSPEEYNILIKLLKKYPQDTEMYNPCNTRDLQLEAGRLTVNRTWDELSNLGNRLRARSNSDWNLFLGEYEVRKTLREFGCNICGTGGPYDKLSSNLKDEEFRAKVAAELEKQGKPPELIDKVISAVDGEFKNKLKDILRYPMHFISLRSQFSIALGYTGLLSGFHSVFNKHFSVIDIPTFERKEIDFIKKLIDEFQEKNILGLLEIHSAFSLGDREKIRNISTSVFNEQESTMKWYAIVSATIAKAVTSYISEDPSLARAFGKLEHLLSHAVRSWILTSVVAMYGKRIALLRDDDDEFEDEIKMARKLAFNSKIPNGKNITIRELYNNSDENDGKYLEINGFVKDIAIQREGEKLLTVFKIYEPGKDEEIPGVVIFENMPRHGMVNNGFIKMHGTWKKDSNVVDYPVFQVERINLTELSKESWYDYILMKVRPWFDFYPNSNHVEWSIRPQEEWNPDVENLNTGAGELIFIKPFTQNKVIP
;
A
#
# COMPACT_ATOMS: atom_id res chain seq x y z
N MET A 1 -7.04 -11.51 25.02
CA MET A 1 -6.13 -12.34 25.84
C MET A 1 -4.70 -11.78 25.88
N LEU A 2 -4.54 -10.46 25.69
CA LEU A 2 -3.27 -9.73 25.63
C LEU A 2 -3.47 -8.31 26.22
N HIS A 3 -4.36 -8.19 27.22
CA HIS A 3 -4.87 -6.90 27.67
C HIS A 3 -4.61 -6.57 29.16
N ASP A 4 -3.81 -7.38 29.86
CA ASP A 4 -3.50 -7.18 31.29
C ASP A 4 -1.97 -7.14 31.58
N VAL A 5 -1.16 -6.55 30.70
CA VAL A 5 0.31 -6.44 30.90
C VAL A 5 0.77 -4.98 30.79
N MET A 6 0.12 -4.07 31.49
CA MET A 6 0.59 -2.70 31.63
C MET A 6 0.39 -2.25 33.06
N GLU A 7 1.31 -2.70 33.92
CA GLU A 7 1.75 -2.08 35.18
C GLU A 7 2.56 -3.14 35.94
N THR A 8 3.88 -3.19 35.73
CA THR A 8 4.93 -3.56 36.72
C THR A 8 6.29 -3.78 36.06
N ASP A 9 7.36 -3.41 36.77
CA ASP A 9 8.77 -3.77 36.54
C ASP A 9 9.01 -5.31 36.62
N SER A 10 8.27 -6.10 35.85
CA SER A 10 8.20 -7.56 36.02
C SER A 10 9.27 -8.30 35.18
N PRO A 11 9.99 -9.29 35.76
CA PRO A 11 10.81 -10.28 35.05
C PRO A 11 10.12 -11.02 33.89
N GLU A 12 8.80 -10.95 33.77
CA GLU A 12 8.04 -11.52 32.65
C GLU A 12 8.26 -10.78 31.33
N GLU A 13 8.40 -9.44 31.33
CA GLU A 13 8.69 -8.65 30.12
C GLU A 13 10.06 -9.00 29.53
N TYR A 14 11.04 -9.23 30.41
CA TYR A 14 12.38 -9.67 30.03
C TYR A 14 12.40 -11.09 29.43
N ASN A 15 11.58 -11.99 29.98
CA ASN A 15 11.42 -13.35 29.44
C ASN A 15 10.70 -13.37 28.08
N ILE A 16 9.81 -12.42 27.81
CA ILE A 16 9.19 -12.22 26.49
C ILE A 16 10.25 -11.77 25.48
N LEU A 17 11.12 -10.83 25.85
CA LEU A 17 12.24 -10.38 25.02
C LEU A 17 13.20 -11.54 24.66
N ILE A 18 13.57 -12.38 25.63
CA ILE A 18 14.41 -13.58 25.39
C ILE A 18 13.70 -14.60 24.49
N LYS A 19 12.39 -14.82 24.68
CA LYS A 19 11.61 -15.74 23.82
C LYS A 19 11.52 -15.23 22.38
N LEU A 20 11.37 -13.93 22.18
CA LEU A 20 11.43 -13.29 20.86
C LEU A 20 12.84 -13.45 20.25
N LEU A 21 13.90 -13.24 21.06
CA LEU A 21 15.34 -13.43 20.74
C LEU A 21 15.80 -14.86 20.41
N LYS A 22 15.05 -15.87 20.86
CA LYS A 22 15.29 -17.28 20.51
C LYS A 22 14.47 -17.77 19.31
N LYS A 23 13.43 -17.04 18.91
CA LYS A 23 12.56 -17.39 17.76
C LYS A 23 13.08 -16.84 16.42
N TYR A 24 14.22 -16.17 16.41
CA TYR A 24 14.83 -15.59 15.21
C TYR A 24 15.36 -16.68 14.24
N PRO A 25 15.02 -16.61 12.94
CA PRO A 25 15.68 -17.41 11.90
C PRO A 25 17.16 -17.00 11.78
N GLN A 26 18.04 -17.97 11.51
CA GLN A 26 19.48 -17.76 11.34
C GLN A 26 19.89 -17.14 10.00
N ASP A 27 18.94 -16.83 9.12
CA ASP A 27 19.23 -16.33 7.78
C ASP A 27 19.50 -14.82 7.80
N THR A 28 20.75 -14.50 8.12
CA THR A 28 21.42 -13.22 7.82
C THR A 28 21.96 -13.22 6.38
N GLU A 29 21.22 -13.81 5.42
CA GLU A 29 21.46 -13.49 4.03
C GLU A 29 21.06 -12.03 3.82
N MET A 30 22.11 -11.21 3.74
CA MET A 30 22.07 -9.78 3.57
C MET A 30 21.07 -9.37 2.48
N TYR A 31 20.33 -8.33 2.82
CA TYR A 31 19.53 -7.47 1.97
C TYR A 31 20.07 -7.37 0.54
N ASN A 32 19.56 -8.22 -0.36
CA ASN A 32 19.99 -8.28 -1.74
C ASN A 32 18.90 -7.68 -2.64
N PRO A 33 19.14 -6.54 -3.32
CA PRO A 33 18.25 -6.02 -4.35
C PRO A 33 17.86 -7.06 -5.41
N CYS A 34 18.70 -8.07 -5.64
CA CYS A 34 18.37 -9.21 -6.51
C CYS A 34 17.11 -9.96 -6.05
N ASN A 35 16.87 -10.11 -4.74
CA ASN A 35 15.70 -10.83 -4.23
C ASN A 35 14.37 -10.12 -4.59
N THR A 36 14.36 -8.79 -4.69
CA THR A 36 13.15 -8.05 -5.09
C THR A 36 12.81 -8.29 -6.56
N ARG A 37 13.84 -8.25 -7.41
CA ARG A 37 13.72 -8.54 -8.84
C ARG A 37 13.30 -9.99 -9.07
N ASP A 38 13.88 -10.94 -8.33
CA ASP A 38 13.55 -12.36 -8.46
C ASP A 38 12.11 -12.63 -8.01
N LEU A 39 11.64 -12.01 -6.93
CA LEU A 39 10.24 -12.10 -6.49
C LEU A 39 9.28 -11.47 -7.50
N GLN A 40 9.65 -10.37 -8.15
CA GLN A 40 8.86 -9.77 -9.25
C GLN A 40 8.82 -10.67 -10.48
N LEU A 41 9.95 -11.26 -10.85
CA LEU A 41 10.04 -12.20 -11.98
C LEU A 41 9.25 -13.48 -11.69
N GLU A 42 9.29 -13.98 -10.46
CA GLU A 42 8.46 -15.09 -10.00
C GLU A 42 6.98 -14.72 -10.08
N ALA A 43 6.56 -13.62 -9.46
CA ALA A 43 5.17 -13.15 -9.51
C ALA A 43 4.65 -12.98 -10.94
N GLY A 44 5.43 -12.32 -11.81
CA GLY A 44 5.09 -12.15 -13.22
C GLY A 44 4.91 -13.49 -13.95
N ARG A 45 5.81 -14.46 -13.72
CA ARG A 45 5.69 -15.81 -14.32
C ARG A 45 4.43 -16.53 -13.85
N LEU A 46 4.10 -16.46 -12.56
CA LEU A 46 2.92 -17.12 -11.98
C LEU A 46 1.62 -16.53 -12.54
N THR A 47 1.56 -15.19 -12.70
CA THR A 47 0.42 -14.51 -13.33
C THR A 47 0.25 -14.94 -14.79
N VAL A 48 1.33 -15.02 -15.55
CA VAL A 48 1.31 -15.44 -16.97
C VAL A 48 0.84 -16.89 -17.10
N ASN A 49 1.31 -17.79 -16.23
CA ASN A 49 0.95 -19.20 -16.26
C ASN A 49 -0.39 -19.52 -15.59
N ARG A 50 -1.12 -18.49 -15.10
CA ARG A 50 -2.39 -18.61 -14.37
C ARG A 50 -2.30 -19.54 -13.14
N THR A 51 -1.14 -19.65 -12.50
CA THR A 51 -0.95 -20.52 -11.33
C THR A 51 -1.40 -19.80 -10.06
N TRP A 52 -2.70 -19.52 -9.94
CA TRP A 52 -3.26 -18.69 -8.88
C TRP A 52 -2.98 -19.22 -7.46
N ASP A 53 -2.94 -20.54 -7.29
CA ASP A 53 -2.59 -21.15 -6.00
C ASP A 53 -1.12 -20.89 -5.62
N GLU A 54 -0.21 -20.94 -6.58
CA GLU A 54 1.20 -20.59 -6.37
C GLU A 54 1.36 -19.08 -6.10
N LEU A 55 0.61 -18.23 -6.80
CA LEU A 55 0.58 -16.79 -6.55
C LEU A 55 0.03 -16.46 -5.14
N SER A 56 -0.99 -17.20 -4.69
CA SER A 56 -1.52 -17.12 -3.32
C SER A 56 -0.44 -17.48 -2.29
N ASN A 57 0.27 -18.59 -2.53
CA ASN A 57 1.35 -19.04 -1.66
C ASN A 57 2.50 -18.02 -1.60
N LEU A 58 2.89 -17.44 -2.75
CA LEU A 58 3.85 -16.34 -2.81
C LEU A 58 3.37 -15.14 -1.99
N GLY A 59 2.12 -14.70 -2.17
CA GLY A 59 1.53 -13.61 -1.39
C GLY A 59 1.55 -13.87 0.11
N ASN A 60 1.18 -15.07 0.54
CA ASN A 60 1.22 -15.48 1.94
C ASN A 60 2.66 -15.43 2.51
N ARG A 61 3.66 -15.91 1.75
CA ARG A 61 5.08 -15.84 2.15
C ARG A 61 5.55 -14.39 2.30
N LEU A 62 5.18 -13.50 1.38
CA LEU A 62 5.55 -12.09 1.41
C LEU A 62 4.94 -11.36 2.61
N ARG A 63 3.65 -11.58 2.91
CA ARG A 63 2.99 -11.00 4.09
C ARG A 63 3.57 -11.56 5.39
N ALA A 64 3.79 -12.87 5.46
CA ALA A 64 4.45 -13.49 6.62
C ALA A 64 5.85 -12.92 6.85
N ARG A 65 6.62 -12.68 5.78
CA ARG A 65 7.94 -12.05 5.88
C ARG A 65 7.84 -10.60 6.37
N SER A 66 6.93 -9.80 5.80
CA SER A 66 6.69 -8.43 6.25
C SER A 66 6.35 -8.39 7.75
N ASN A 67 5.41 -9.23 8.20
CA ASN A 67 5.04 -9.35 9.62
C ASN A 67 6.20 -9.80 10.51
N SER A 68 7.02 -10.75 10.05
CA SER A 68 8.23 -11.17 10.76
C SER A 68 9.24 -10.03 10.90
N ASP A 69 9.45 -9.24 9.84
CA ASP A 69 10.36 -8.09 9.85
C ASP A 69 9.85 -7.02 10.83
N TRP A 70 8.54 -6.74 10.87
CA TRP A 70 7.96 -5.79 11.83
C TRP A 70 8.18 -6.22 13.28
N ASN A 71 7.98 -7.51 13.59
CA ASN A 71 8.22 -8.04 14.94
C ASN A 71 9.70 -7.94 15.32
N LEU A 72 10.59 -8.17 14.36
CA LEU A 72 12.04 -7.99 14.53
C LEU A 72 12.38 -6.52 14.82
N PHE A 73 11.87 -5.56 14.03
CA PHE A 73 12.12 -4.14 14.28
C PHE A 73 11.59 -3.68 15.64
N LEU A 74 10.44 -4.19 16.05
CA LEU A 74 9.89 -3.90 17.37
C LEU A 74 10.81 -4.43 18.48
N GLY A 75 11.28 -5.67 18.37
CA GLY A 75 12.25 -6.23 19.30
C GLY A 75 13.55 -5.43 19.35
N GLU A 76 14.09 -5.02 18.20
CA GLU A 76 15.27 -4.15 18.10
C GLU A 76 15.03 -2.78 18.76
N TYR A 77 13.84 -2.18 18.55
CA TYR A 77 13.45 -0.90 19.13
C TYR A 77 13.36 -0.96 20.66
N GLU A 78 12.64 -1.94 21.21
CA GLU A 78 12.49 -2.08 22.67
C GLU A 78 13.85 -2.32 23.33
N VAL A 79 14.72 -3.16 22.75
CA VAL A 79 16.10 -3.33 23.24
C VAL A 79 16.86 -1.99 23.28
N ARG A 80 16.77 -1.18 22.22
CA ARG A 80 17.45 0.13 22.16
C ARG A 80 16.87 1.12 23.17
N LYS A 81 15.55 1.16 23.34
CA LYS A 81 14.86 2.01 24.32
C LYS A 81 15.32 1.68 25.73
N THR A 82 15.25 0.40 26.10
CA THR A 82 15.72 -0.13 27.37
C THR A 82 17.20 0.22 27.62
N LEU A 83 18.09 0.05 26.63
CA LEU A 83 19.50 0.42 26.76
C LEU A 83 19.73 1.92 26.99
N ARG A 84 18.89 2.80 26.41
CA ARG A 84 18.95 4.26 26.65
C ARG A 84 18.49 4.60 28.06
N GLU A 85 17.37 4.02 28.51
CA GLU A 85 16.80 4.23 29.85
C GLU A 85 17.76 3.76 30.94
N PHE A 86 18.53 2.69 30.69
CA PHE A 86 19.59 2.22 31.58
C PHE A 86 20.81 3.17 31.69
N GLY A 87 20.74 4.39 31.16
CA GLY A 87 21.81 5.39 31.33
C GLY A 87 23.09 5.02 30.59
N CYS A 88 23.01 4.17 29.57
CA CYS A 88 24.13 3.86 28.71
C CYS A 88 24.47 5.10 27.87
N ASN A 89 25.21 6.04 28.45
CA ASN A 89 25.77 7.25 27.81
C ASN A 89 26.74 6.92 26.64
N ILE A 90 26.81 5.67 26.21
CA ILE A 90 27.61 5.13 25.12
C ILE A 90 26.91 5.39 23.76
N CYS A 91 25.65 5.82 23.76
CA CYS A 91 24.82 5.97 22.56
C CYS A 91 24.74 7.40 22.00
N GLY A 92 25.13 8.40 22.79
CA GLY A 92 24.99 9.81 22.43
C GLY A 92 26.32 10.38 21.96
N THR A 93 26.39 10.77 20.70
CA THR A 93 27.58 11.30 19.99
C THR A 93 28.59 10.23 19.55
N GLY A 94 29.09 10.33 18.31
CA GLY A 94 29.91 9.30 17.67
C GLY A 94 31.11 8.85 18.52
N GLY A 95 31.16 7.55 18.81
CA GLY A 95 32.19 6.86 19.61
C GLY A 95 31.75 6.70 21.07
N PRO A 96 31.50 5.47 21.57
CA PRO A 96 32.57 4.49 21.84
C PRO A 96 32.14 3.00 21.74
N TYR A 97 31.18 2.60 20.89
CA TYR A 97 30.83 1.15 20.78
C TYR A 97 31.92 0.31 20.08
N ASP A 98 32.66 0.90 19.14
CA ASP A 98 33.82 0.26 18.53
C ASP A 98 34.97 0.05 19.53
N LYS A 99 35.01 0.80 20.64
CA LYS A 99 35.98 0.60 21.72
C LYS A 99 35.43 -0.30 22.84
N LEU A 100 34.12 -0.31 23.11
CA LEU A 100 33.53 -1.19 24.13
C LEU A 100 33.41 -2.65 23.66
N SER A 101 33.05 -2.85 22.39
CA SER A 101 32.75 -4.19 21.85
C SER A 101 34.00 -4.95 21.36
N SER A 102 35.11 -4.23 21.17
CA SER A 102 36.41 -4.78 20.76
C SER A 102 37.38 -5.00 21.93
N ASN A 103 37.26 -4.25 23.04
CA ASN A 103 38.24 -4.28 24.14
C ASN A 103 37.72 -4.74 25.51
N LEU A 104 36.41 -4.89 25.74
CA LEU A 104 35.93 -5.49 26.99
C LEU A 104 35.89 -7.01 26.85
N LYS A 105 36.67 -7.70 27.70
CA LYS A 105 36.48 -9.13 27.96
C LYS A 105 35.05 -9.34 28.46
N ASP A 106 34.43 -10.47 28.15
CA ASP A 106 33.02 -10.74 28.48
C ASP A 106 32.71 -10.48 29.96
N GLU A 107 33.68 -10.73 30.84
CA GLU A 107 33.61 -10.46 32.28
C GLU A 107 33.46 -8.98 32.64
N GLU A 108 34.15 -8.06 31.95
CA GLU A 108 34.08 -6.61 32.25
C GLU A 108 32.78 -5.97 31.76
N PHE A 109 32.25 -6.46 30.63
CA PHE A 109 30.94 -6.03 30.15
C PHE A 109 29.84 -6.53 31.10
N ARG A 110 29.91 -7.81 31.50
CA ARG A 110 28.99 -8.40 32.48
C ARG A 110 29.03 -7.64 33.81
N ALA A 111 30.22 -7.32 34.32
CA ALA A 111 30.38 -6.57 35.57
C ALA A 111 29.79 -5.16 35.51
N LYS A 112 29.93 -4.44 34.37
CA LYS A 112 29.34 -3.11 34.19
C LYS A 112 27.82 -3.14 34.09
N VAL A 113 27.27 -4.11 33.36
CA VAL A 113 25.81 -4.30 33.27
C VAL A 113 25.25 -4.70 34.63
N ALA A 114 25.91 -5.61 35.35
CA ALA A 114 25.54 -5.99 36.71
C ALA A 114 25.51 -4.78 37.65
N ALA A 115 26.61 -4.01 37.71
CA ALA A 115 26.76 -2.88 38.61
C ALA A 115 25.71 -1.77 38.36
N GLU A 116 25.35 -1.50 37.11
CA GLU A 116 24.34 -0.48 36.81
C GLU A 116 22.92 -0.97 37.16
N LEU A 117 22.62 -2.26 36.98
CA LEU A 117 21.34 -2.84 37.39
C LEU A 117 21.20 -2.91 38.92
N GLU A 118 22.28 -3.23 39.64
CA GLU A 118 22.34 -3.18 41.11
C GLU A 118 22.07 -1.76 41.62
N LYS A 119 22.69 -0.75 40.99
CA LYS A 119 22.50 0.66 41.34
C LYS A 119 21.06 1.14 41.12
N GLN A 120 20.32 0.50 40.23
CA GLN A 120 18.90 0.75 39.99
C GLN A 120 17.98 -0.10 40.87
N GLY A 121 18.53 -0.83 41.84
CA GLY A 121 17.76 -1.64 42.80
C GLY A 121 17.09 -2.86 42.19
N LYS A 122 17.57 -3.34 41.03
CA LYS A 122 16.99 -4.53 40.39
C LYS A 122 17.37 -5.79 41.17
N PRO A 123 16.45 -6.78 41.31
CA PRO A 123 16.71 -7.98 42.09
C PRO A 123 17.82 -8.83 41.44
N PRO A 124 18.69 -9.49 42.25
CA PRO A 124 19.82 -10.29 41.75
C PRO A 124 19.42 -11.34 40.69
N GLU A 125 18.25 -11.95 40.85
CA GLU A 125 17.71 -12.94 39.91
C GLU A 125 17.41 -12.38 38.51
N LEU A 126 17.07 -11.08 38.42
CA LEU A 126 16.89 -10.37 37.16
C LEU A 126 18.25 -10.02 36.55
N ILE A 127 19.20 -9.62 37.38
CA ILE A 127 20.57 -9.30 36.97
C ILE A 127 21.25 -10.53 36.36
N ASP A 128 21.14 -11.69 37.00
CA ASP A 128 21.68 -12.96 36.51
C ASP A 128 21.01 -13.42 35.20
N LYS A 129 19.68 -13.24 35.09
CA LYS A 129 18.95 -13.49 33.84
C LYS A 129 19.41 -12.54 32.73
N VAL A 130 19.67 -11.27 33.05
CA VAL A 130 20.18 -10.30 32.09
C VAL A 130 21.56 -10.72 31.62
N ILE A 131 22.50 -10.93 32.54
CA ILE A 131 23.87 -11.36 32.27
C ILE A 131 23.92 -12.66 31.46
N SER A 132 23.08 -13.65 31.80
CA SER A 132 22.98 -14.92 31.06
C SER A 132 22.37 -14.76 29.67
N ALA A 133 21.48 -13.80 29.47
CA ALA A 133 20.94 -13.48 28.15
C ALA A 133 21.94 -12.73 27.27
N VAL A 134 22.91 -12.01 27.85
CA VAL A 134 24.00 -11.33 27.12
C VAL A 134 25.16 -12.26 26.71
N ASP A 135 25.03 -13.58 26.89
CA ASP A 135 26.09 -14.50 26.49
C ASP A 135 26.34 -14.51 24.96
N GLY A 136 27.51 -14.96 24.51
CA GLY A 136 28.16 -14.62 23.22
C GLY A 136 27.28 -14.51 21.94
N GLU A 137 26.18 -15.25 21.84
CA GLU A 137 25.20 -15.13 20.75
C GLU A 137 24.43 -13.78 20.77
N PHE A 138 24.04 -13.31 21.95
CA PHE A 138 23.45 -11.98 22.15
C PHE A 138 24.50 -10.89 21.99
N LYS A 139 25.76 -11.09 22.40
CA LYS A 139 26.83 -10.11 22.13
C LYS A 139 27.03 -9.87 20.63
N ASN A 140 26.97 -10.92 19.82
CA ASN A 140 27.04 -10.80 18.35
C ASN A 140 25.78 -10.16 17.77
N LYS A 141 24.57 -10.59 18.20
CA LYS A 141 23.30 -9.97 17.76
C LYS A 141 23.19 -8.51 18.20
N LEU A 142 23.60 -8.16 19.41
CA LEU A 142 23.62 -6.80 19.93
C LEU A 142 24.67 -5.95 19.20
N LYS A 143 25.85 -6.51 18.89
CA LYS A 143 26.83 -5.87 18.01
C LYS A 143 26.22 -5.57 16.65
N ASP A 144 25.47 -6.50 16.06
CA ASP A 144 24.81 -6.27 14.77
C ASP A 144 23.71 -5.21 14.89
N ILE A 145 22.79 -5.35 15.84
CA ILE A 145 21.72 -4.36 16.12
C ILE A 145 22.32 -2.96 16.33
N LEU A 146 23.42 -2.83 17.08
CA LEU A 146 24.03 -1.54 17.38
C LEU A 146 24.98 -1.03 16.29
N ARG A 147 25.57 -1.91 15.47
CA ARG A 147 26.42 -1.55 14.31
C ARG A 147 25.63 -0.93 13.18
N TYR A 148 24.37 -1.33 13.00
CA TYR A 148 23.58 -0.79 11.90
C TYR A 148 22.95 0.56 12.31
N PRO A 149 23.35 1.67 11.66
CA PRO A 149 22.73 2.97 11.90
C PRO A 149 21.23 2.91 11.59
N MET A 150 20.43 3.74 12.28
CA MET A 150 18.96 3.80 12.12
C MET A 150 18.48 3.99 10.67
N HIS A 151 19.34 4.52 9.79
CA HIS A 151 19.11 4.54 8.34
C HIS A 151 18.81 3.14 7.76
N PHE A 152 19.39 2.07 8.33
CA PHE A 152 19.07 0.69 7.97
C PHE A 152 17.68 0.26 8.46
N ILE A 153 17.20 0.70 9.62
CA ILE A 153 15.82 0.41 10.08
C ILE A 153 14.80 1.13 9.21
N SER A 154 15.08 2.39 8.84
CA SER A 154 14.26 3.14 7.88
C SER A 154 14.20 2.41 6.54
N LEU A 155 15.33 2.00 5.96
CA LEU A 155 15.34 1.25 4.70
C LEU A 155 14.64 -0.12 4.82
N ARG A 156 14.95 -0.88 5.88
CA ARG A 156 14.36 -2.20 6.15
C ARG A 156 12.84 -2.14 6.27
N SER A 157 12.32 -1.16 7.01
CA SER A 157 10.87 -0.95 7.15
C SER A 157 10.21 -0.54 5.84
N GLN A 158 10.83 0.30 5.00
CA GLN A 158 10.29 0.62 3.67
C GLN A 158 10.14 -0.61 2.77
N PHE A 159 11.07 -1.57 2.87
CA PHE A 159 10.93 -2.84 2.16
C PHE A 159 9.87 -3.74 2.77
N SER A 160 9.74 -3.77 4.10
CA SER A 160 8.63 -4.48 4.73
C SER A 160 7.27 -3.92 4.32
N ILE A 161 7.16 -2.61 4.08
CA ILE A 161 5.97 -2.00 3.45
C ILE A 161 5.78 -2.56 2.03
N ALA A 162 6.84 -2.56 1.20
CA ALA A 162 6.78 -3.07 -0.16
C ALA A 162 6.36 -4.56 -0.23
N LEU A 163 6.97 -5.41 0.60
CA LEU A 163 6.62 -6.83 0.71
C LEU A 163 5.18 -7.03 1.19
N GLY A 164 4.75 -6.27 2.19
CA GLY A 164 3.39 -6.34 2.74
C GLY A 164 2.35 -5.93 1.68
N TYR A 165 2.59 -4.82 0.99
CA TYR A 165 1.78 -4.32 -0.11
C TYR A 165 1.66 -5.35 -1.25
N THR A 166 2.80 -5.84 -1.74
CA THR A 166 2.82 -6.83 -2.83
C THR A 166 2.14 -8.13 -2.42
N GLY A 167 2.36 -8.57 -1.18
CA GLY A 167 1.71 -9.77 -0.65
C GLY A 167 0.19 -9.62 -0.51
N LEU A 168 -0.30 -8.44 -0.14
CA LEU A 168 -1.74 -8.15 -0.07
C LEU A 168 -2.38 -8.15 -1.47
N LEU A 169 -1.73 -7.50 -2.44
CA LEU A 169 -2.23 -7.44 -3.81
C LEU A 169 -2.21 -8.78 -4.52
N SER A 170 -1.13 -9.54 -4.41
CA SER A 170 -1.06 -10.87 -5.01
C SER A 170 -2.09 -11.82 -4.39
N GLY A 171 -2.31 -11.72 -3.07
CA GLY A 171 -3.38 -12.44 -2.38
C GLY A 171 -4.77 -12.04 -2.87
N PHE A 172 -5.05 -10.74 -2.99
CA PHE A 172 -6.30 -10.22 -3.53
C PHE A 172 -6.54 -10.73 -4.96
N HIS A 173 -5.59 -10.52 -5.86
CA HIS A 173 -5.73 -10.90 -7.28
C HIS A 173 -5.82 -12.42 -7.48
N SER A 174 -5.09 -13.22 -6.71
CA SER A 174 -5.21 -14.67 -6.74
C SER A 174 -6.63 -15.12 -6.38
N VAL A 175 -7.16 -14.63 -5.25
CA VAL A 175 -8.54 -14.96 -4.82
C VAL A 175 -9.56 -14.46 -5.85
N PHE A 176 -9.40 -13.22 -6.31
CA PHE A 176 -10.28 -12.60 -7.29
C PHE A 176 -10.33 -13.41 -8.59
N ASN A 177 -9.18 -13.70 -9.20
CA ASN A 177 -9.10 -14.43 -10.47
C ASN A 177 -9.62 -15.85 -10.34
N LYS A 178 -9.29 -16.54 -9.24
CA LYS A 178 -9.80 -17.89 -8.96
C LYS A 178 -11.32 -17.89 -8.90
N HIS A 179 -11.93 -16.97 -8.16
CA HIS A 179 -13.39 -16.87 -8.05
C HIS A 179 -14.04 -16.45 -9.37
N PHE A 180 -13.48 -15.45 -10.07
CA PHE A 180 -14.01 -15.00 -11.36
C PHE A 180 -14.07 -16.14 -12.39
N SER A 181 -13.09 -17.05 -12.37
CA SER A 181 -13.00 -18.17 -13.31
C SER A 181 -14.04 -19.27 -13.09
N VAL A 182 -14.60 -19.40 -11.88
CA VAL A 182 -15.48 -20.52 -11.50
C VAL A 182 -16.90 -20.11 -11.10
N ILE A 183 -17.16 -18.82 -10.91
CA ILE A 183 -18.49 -18.34 -10.51
C ILE A 183 -19.45 -18.35 -11.69
N ASP A 184 -20.55 -19.08 -11.53
CA ASP A 184 -21.76 -18.92 -12.32
C ASP A 184 -22.57 -17.74 -11.79
N ILE A 185 -23.09 -16.92 -12.70
CA ILE A 185 -23.77 -15.69 -12.32
C ILE A 185 -25.25 -15.97 -12.10
N PRO A 186 -25.77 -15.77 -10.88
CA PRO A 186 -27.21 -15.82 -10.68
C PRO A 186 -27.87 -14.64 -11.38
N THR A 187 -29.13 -14.79 -11.78
CA THR A 187 -29.97 -13.64 -12.13
C THR A 187 -30.14 -12.74 -10.91
N PHE A 188 -29.75 -11.47 -11.04
CA PHE A 188 -29.89 -10.49 -9.97
C PHE A 188 -31.22 -9.74 -10.04
N GLU A 189 -31.88 -9.60 -8.90
CA GLU A 189 -32.99 -8.67 -8.70
C GLU A 189 -32.48 -7.28 -8.30
N ARG A 190 -33.28 -6.24 -8.59
CA ARG A 190 -32.94 -4.84 -8.23
C ARG A 190 -32.64 -4.64 -6.74
N LYS A 191 -33.37 -5.34 -5.86
CA LYS A 191 -33.16 -5.29 -4.40
C LYS A 191 -31.76 -5.77 -3.99
N GLU A 192 -31.19 -6.69 -4.75
CA GLU A 192 -29.85 -7.25 -4.49
C GLU A 192 -28.77 -6.26 -4.92
N ILE A 193 -28.98 -5.52 -6.01
CA ILE A 193 -28.12 -4.41 -6.45
C ILE A 193 -28.05 -3.32 -5.37
N ASP A 194 -29.19 -2.92 -4.82
CA ASP A 194 -29.24 -1.92 -3.75
C ASP A 194 -28.56 -2.41 -2.46
N PHE A 195 -28.72 -3.69 -2.13
CA PHE A 195 -28.03 -4.31 -1.00
C PHE A 195 -26.51 -4.35 -1.20
N ILE A 196 -26.03 -4.76 -2.38
CA ILE A 196 -24.61 -4.75 -2.74
C ILE A 196 -24.04 -3.34 -2.63
N LYS A 197 -24.78 -2.32 -3.12
CA LYS A 197 -24.36 -0.92 -2.99
C LYS A 197 -24.17 -0.53 -1.53
N LYS A 198 -25.13 -0.85 -0.67
CA LYS A 198 -25.04 -0.55 0.76
C LYS A 198 -23.81 -1.18 1.40
N LEU A 199 -23.51 -2.44 1.05
CA LEU A 199 -22.30 -3.10 1.53
C LEU A 199 -21.03 -2.36 1.07
N ILE A 200 -20.96 -1.96 -0.22
CA ILE A 200 -19.83 -1.17 -0.75
C ILE A 200 -19.65 0.14 0.02
N ASP A 201 -20.74 0.85 0.31
CA ASP A 201 -20.72 2.10 1.07
C ASP A 201 -20.20 1.87 2.51
N GLU A 202 -20.68 0.82 3.18
CA GLU A 202 -20.19 0.40 4.52
C GLU A 202 -18.68 0.09 4.51
N PHE A 203 -18.14 -0.50 3.43
CA PHE A 203 -16.70 -0.72 3.31
C PHE A 203 -15.90 0.55 3.11
N GLN A 204 -16.39 1.43 2.24
CA GLN A 204 -15.72 2.70 2.01
C GLN A 204 -15.66 3.51 3.31
N GLU A 205 -16.75 3.53 4.07
CA GLU A 205 -16.80 4.16 5.38
C GLU A 205 -15.76 3.56 6.33
N LYS A 206 -15.68 2.23 6.42
CA LYS A 206 -14.69 1.53 7.25
C LYS A 206 -13.25 1.88 6.87
N ASN A 207 -12.94 1.96 5.58
CA ASN A 207 -11.61 2.34 5.11
C ASN A 207 -11.25 3.78 5.50
N ILE A 208 -12.23 4.70 5.39
CA ILE A 208 -12.08 6.10 5.79
C ILE A 208 -11.90 6.22 7.31
N LEU A 209 -12.67 5.47 8.10
CA LEU A 209 -12.55 5.44 9.56
C LEU A 209 -11.15 4.99 9.99
N GLY A 210 -10.61 3.92 9.40
CA GLY A 210 -9.24 3.47 9.70
C GLY A 210 -8.18 4.54 9.41
N LEU A 211 -8.33 5.31 8.32
CA LEU A 211 -7.45 6.44 8.02
C LEU A 211 -7.60 7.59 9.02
N LEU A 212 -8.83 7.91 9.44
CA LEU A 212 -9.12 8.91 10.47
C LEU A 212 -8.53 8.52 11.82
N GLU A 213 -8.60 7.25 12.21
CA GLU A 213 -8.00 6.74 13.44
C GLU A 213 -6.48 6.91 13.42
N ILE A 214 -5.83 6.58 12.30
CA ILE A 214 -4.38 6.78 12.11
C ILE A 214 -4.04 8.27 12.17
N HIS A 215 -4.78 9.12 11.45
CA HIS A 215 -4.60 10.58 11.48
C HIS A 215 -4.73 11.15 12.91
N SER A 216 -5.72 10.70 13.66
CA SER A 216 -5.95 11.08 15.05
C SER A 216 -4.78 10.66 15.95
N ALA A 217 -4.25 9.44 15.75
CA ALA A 217 -3.06 8.96 16.46
C ALA A 217 -1.84 9.87 16.21
N PHE A 218 -1.59 10.21 14.95
CA PHE A 218 -0.51 11.16 14.58
C PHE A 218 -0.73 12.55 15.17
N SER A 219 -1.97 13.04 15.16
CA SER A 219 -2.31 14.36 15.69
C SER A 219 -2.06 14.46 17.19
N LEU A 220 -2.27 13.36 17.93
CA LEU A 220 -1.92 13.30 19.36
C LEU A 220 -0.41 13.24 19.57
N GLY A 221 0.33 12.66 18.63
CA GLY A 221 1.80 12.56 18.69
C GLY A 221 2.30 11.47 19.63
N ASP A 222 1.45 10.49 19.95
CA ASP A 222 1.78 9.36 20.81
C ASP A 222 2.26 8.18 19.94
N ARG A 223 3.56 7.86 20.05
CA ARG A 223 4.21 6.76 19.29
C ARG A 223 3.52 5.42 19.50
N GLU A 224 3.20 5.10 20.74
CA GLU A 224 2.59 3.82 21.08
C GLU A 224 1.18 3.75 20.49
N LYS A 225 0.42 4.84 20.58
CA LYS A 225 -0.90 4.94 19.97
C LYS A 225 -0.85 4.83 18.44
N ILE A 226 0.09 5.51 17.77
CA ILE A 226 0.31 5.38 16.32
C ILE A 226 0.59 3.92 15.96
N ARG A 227 1.50 3.26 16.68
CA ARG A 227 1.86 1.85 16.47
C ARG A 227 0.66 0.93 16.65
N ASN A 228 -0.08 1.07 17.74
CA ASN A 228 -1.17 0.16 18.12
C ASN A 228 -2.35 0.30 17.16
N ILE A 229 -2.78 1.55 16.86
CA ILE A 229 -3.85 1.81 15.90
C ILE A 229 -3.45 1.32 14.51
N SER A 230 -2.25 1.68 14.03
CA SER A 230 -1.78 1.23 12.72
C SER A 230 -1.71 -0.30 12.62
N THR A 231 -1.30 -0.98 13.69
CA THR A 231 -1.28 -2.45 13.71
C THR A 231 -2.68 -3.04 13.69
N SER A 232 -3.62 -2.47 14.45
CA SER A 232 -5.02 -2.90 14.47
C SER A 232 -5.66 -2.74 13.09
N VAL A 233 -5.53 -1.55 12.48
CA VAL A 233 -6.06 -1.24 11.16
C VAL A 233 -5.47 -2.20 10.11
N PHE A 234 -4.14 -2.41 10.11
CA PHE A 234 -3.52 -3.33 9.15
C PHE A 234 -4.05 -4.77 9.27
N ASN A 235 -4.15 -5.30 10.50
CA ASN A 235 -4.66 -6.65 10.73
C ASN A 235 -6.12 -6.80 10.29
N GLU A 236 -6.93 -5.77 10.51
CA GLU A 236 -8.31 -5.74 10.05
C GLU A 236 -8.40 -5.75 8.52
N GLN A 237 -7.57 -4.95 7.83
CA GLN A 237 -7.52 -4.97 6.37
C GLN A 237 -7.05 -6.33 5.83
N GLU A 238 -6.04 -6.96 6.45
CA GLU A 238 -5.58 -8.29 6.05
C GLU A 238 -6.70 -9.34 6.20
N SER A 239 -7.47 -9.29 7.30
CA SER A 239 -8.56 -10.24 7.57
C SER A 239 -9.72 -10.16 6.58
N THR A 240 -9.90 -9.01 5.91
CA THR A 240 -11.01 -8.74 5.00
C THR A 240 -10.64 -8.93 3.52
N MET A 241 -9.35 -9.06 3.19
CA MET A 241 -8.83 -9.20 1.81
C MET A 241 -9.60 -10.22 0.97
N LYS A 242 -9.77 -11.45 1.48
CA LYS A 242 -10.42 -12.54 0.73
C LYS A 242 -11.86 -12.19 0.38
N TRP A 243 -12.55 -11.55 1.30
CA TRP A 243 -13.94 -11.16 1.12
C TRP A 243 -14.07 -10.07 0.03
N TYR A 244 -13.24 -9.02 0.08
CA TYR A 244 -13.18 -7.99 -0.97
C TYR A 244 -12.93 -8.57 -2.36
N ALA A 245 -11.99 -9.51 -2.45
CA ALA A 245 -11.65 -10.18 -3.71
C ALA A 245 -12.82 -10.98 -4.28
N ILE A 246 -13.55 -11.71 -3.44
CA ILE A 246 -14.72 -12.51 -3.85
C ILE A 246 -15.82 -11.60 -4.38
N VAL A 247 -16.20 -10.56 -3.64
CA VAL A 247 -17.28 -9.66 -4.06
C VAL A 247 -16.92 -8.92 -5.34
N SER A 248 -15.66 -8.47 -5.45
CA SER A 248 -15.16 -7.83 -6.67
C SER A 248 -15.25 -8.77 -7.86
N ALA A 249 -14.86 -10.04 -7.70
CA ALA A 249 -14.94 -11.04 -8.75
C ALA A 249 -16.39 -11.28 -9.19
N THR A 250 -17.31 -11.42 -8.24
CA THR A 250 -18.75 -11.62 -8.54
C THR A 250 -19.33 -10.46 -9.33
N ILE A 251 -19.07 -9.21 -8.92
CA ILE A 251 -19.59 -8.03 -9.62
C ILE A 251 -18.95 -7.90 -11.01
N ALA A 252 -17.63 -8.05 -11.12
CA ALA A 252 -16.95 -7.98 -12.41
C ALA A 252 -17.46 -9.04 -13.39
N LYS A 253 -17.71 -10.25 -12.89
CA LYS A 253 -18.31 -11.35 -13.65
C LYS A 253 -19.71 -10.95 -14.10
N ALA A 254 -20.54 -10.39 -13.21
CA ALA A 254 -21.91 -9.95 -13.53
C ALA A 254 -21.94 -8.93 -14.66
N VAL A 255 -21.04 -7.94 -14.62
CA VAL A 255 -20.93 -6.97 -15.71
C VAL A 255 -20.55 -7.66 -17.02
N THR A 256 -19.60 -8.59 -16.98
CA THR A 256 -19.12 -9.32 -18.18
C THR A 256 -20.24 -10.11 -18.85
N SER A 257 -21.13 -10.75 -18.09
CA SER A 257 -22.29 -11.46 -18.67
C SER A 257 -23.35 -10.51 -19.21
N TYR A 258 -23.68 -9.44 -18.48
CA TYR A 258 -24.76 -8.56 -18.90
C TYR A 258 -24.38 -7.57 -20.00
N ILE A 259 -23.09 -7.35 -20.29
CA ILE A 259 -22.65 -6.29 -21.21
C ILE A 259 -23.29 -6.41 -22.61
N SER A 260 -23.53 -7.64 -23.07
CA SER A 260 -24.19 -7.93 -24.34
C SER A 260 -25.67 -8.34 -24.18
N GLU A 261 -26.03 -8.97 -23.05
CA GLU A 261 -27.36 -9.57 -22.84
C GLU A 261 -28.39 -8.56 -22.30
N ASP A 262 -27.99 -7.73 -21.33
CA ASP A 262 -28.82 -6.67 -20.74
C ASP A 262 -27.98 -5.42 -20.49
N PRO A 263 -27.90 -4.52 -21.49
CA PRO A 263 -27.13 -3.28 -21.39
C PRO A 263 -27.52 -2.37 -20.22
N SER A 264 -28.77 -2.45 -19.75
CA SER A 264 -29.24 -1.65 -18.62
C SER A 264 -28.68 -2.16 -17.30
N LEU A 265 -28.75 -3.48 -17.09
CA LEU A 265 -28.11 -4.12 -15.93
C LEU A 265 -26.58 -3.97 -15.98
N ALA A 266 -25.96 -4.11 -17.15
CA ALA A 266 -24.53 -3.88 -17.32
C ALA A 266 -24.11 -2.49 -16.83
N ARG A 267 -24.85 -1.43 -17.20
CA ARG A 267 -24.59 -0.06 -16.71
C ARG A 267 -24.75 0.07 -15.19
N ALA A 268 -25.78 -0.57 -14.61
CA ALA A 268 -25.99 -0.54 -13.17
C ALA A 268 -24.85 -1.24 -12.41
N PHE A 269 -24.47 -2.46 -12.84
CA PHE A 269 -23.37 -3.19 -12.26
C PHE A 269 -22.01 -2.54 -12.53
N GLY A 270 -21.79 -1.91 -13.68
CA GLY A 270 -20.55 -1.18 -13.96
C GLY A 270 -20.31 -0.03 -12.97
N LYS A 271 -21.38 0.70 -12.58
CA LYS A 271 -21.31 1.70 -11.53
C LYS A 271 -20.96 1.11 -10.16
N LEU A 272 -21.56 -0.05 -9.81
CA LEU A 272 -21.22 -0.75 -8.57
C LEU A 272 -19.77 -1.27 -8.58
N GLU A 273 -19.34 -1.82 -9.70
CA GLU A 273 -17.98 -2.31 -9.90
C GLU A 273 -16.96 -1.19 -9.72
N HIS A 274 -17.24 -0.01 -10.26
CA HIS A 274 -16.43 1.18 -10.05
C HIS A 274 -16.35 1.57 -8.57
N LEU A 275 -17.50 1.67 -7.88
CA LEU A 275 -17.54 2.00 -6.46
C LEU A 275 -16.77 0.98 -5.61
N LEU A 276 -16.94 -0.31 -5.89
CA LEU A 276 -16.20 -1.36 -5.21
C LEU A 276 -14.70 -1.29 -5.52
N SER A 277 -14.32 -1.00 -6.76
CA SER A 277 -12.92 -0.84 -7.15
C SER A 277 -12.26 0.35 -6.47
N HIS A 278 -13.00 1.46 -6.30
CA HIS A 278 -12.58 2.59 -5.47
C HIS A 278 -12.42 2.17 -3.99
N ALA A 279 -13.36 1.38 -3.46
CA ALA A 279 -13.26 0.84 -2.11
C ALA A 279 -12.06 -0.10 -1.92
N VAL A 280 -11.75 -0.94 -2.91
CA VAL A 280 -10.56 -1.79 -2.90
C VAL A 280 -9.28 -0.96 -2.97
N ARG A 281 -9.22 0.08 -3.81
CA ARG A 281 -8.07 1.01 -3.82
C ARG A 281 -7.91 1.72 -2.47
N SER A 282 -9.02 2.13 -1.84
CA SER A 282 -9.01 2.74 -0.51
C SER A 282 -8.55 1.75 0.56
N TRP A 283 -8.99 0.49 0.49
CA TRP A 283 -8.53 -0.61 1.34
C TRP A 283 -7.02 -0.84 1.24
N ILE A 284 -6.47 -0.84 0.02
CA ILE A 284 -5.01 -0.93 -0.23
C ILE A 284 -4.31 0.29 0.37
N LEU A 285 -4.81 1.50 0.11
CA LEU A 285 -4.24 2.73 0.66
C LEU A 285 -4.20 2.70 2.19
N THR A 286 -5.31 2.37 2.84
CA THR A 286 -5.41 2.26 4.29
C THR A 286 -4.40 1.25 4.84
N SER A 287 -4.22 0.11 4.16
CA SER A 287 -3.21 -0.90 4.53
C SER A 287 -1.78 -0.35 4.43
N VAL A 288 -1.46 0.38 3.37
CA VAL A 288 -0.13 0.98 3.17
C VAL A 288 0.13 2.11 4.17
N VAL A 289 -0.86 2.97 4.42
CA VAL A 289 -0.78 4.04 5.43
C VAL A 289 -0.61 3.45 6.83
N ALA A 290 -1.27 2.35 7.15
CA ALA A 290 -1.07 1.63 8.40
C ALA A 290 0.37 1.08 8.52
N MET A 291 0.92 0.45 7.49
CA MET A 291 2.33 0.02 7.52
C MET A 291 3.30 1.21 7.61
N TYR A 292 2.98 2.34 6.97
CA TYR A 292 3.73 3.58 7.10
C TYR A 292 3.67 4.12 8.53
N GLY A 293 2.51 4.12 9.17
CA GLY A 293 2.35 4.50 10.59
C GLY A 293 3.19 3.65 11.52
N LYS A 294 3.21 2.32 11.32
CA LYS A 294 4.11 1.41 12.05
C LYS A 294 5.58 1.78 11.85
N ARG A 295 6.00 2.12 10.63
CA ARG A 295 7.36 2.60 10.35
C ARG A 295 7.68 3.87 11.14
N ILE A 296 6.83 4.88 11.05
CA ILE A 296 7.08 6.17 11.70
C ILE A 296 7.18 6.02 13.22
N ALA A 297 6.35 5.17 13.82
CA ALA A 297 6.41 4.89 15.26
C ALA A 297 7.72 4.20 15.70
N LEU A 298 8.43 3.50 14.81
CA LEU A 298 9.71 2.83 15.08
C LEU A 298 10.94 3.73 14.87
N LEU A 299 10.76 4.96 14.38
CA LEU A 299 11.84 5.93 14.26
C LEU A 299 12.33 6.40 15.64
N ARG A 300 13.48 7.07 15.68
CA ARG A 300 14.04 7.58 16.94
C ARG A 300 13.22 8.77 17.45
N ASP A 301 13.32 9.04 18.76
CA ASP A 301 12.72 10.23 19.40
C ASP A 301 13.20 11.56 18.81
N ASP A 302 14.44 11.60 18.35
CA ASP A 302 15.09 12.76 17.72
C ASP A 302 15.07 12.70 16.18
N ASP A 303 14.20 11.87 15.59
CA ASP A 303 14.07 11.75 14.13
C ASP A 303 13.15 12.85 13.59
N ASP A 304 13.71 13.76 12.79
CA ASP A 304 12.97 14.87 12.17
C ASP A 304 11.74 14.39 11.37
N GLU A 305 11.81 13.19 10.78
CA GLU A 305 10.70 12.64 10.01
C GLU A 305 9.48 12.38 10.92
N PHE A 306 9.69 11.89 12.15
CA PHE A 306 8.58 11.67 13.09
C PHE A 306 7.89 12.98 13.49
N GLU A 307 8.68 13.99 13.84
CA GLU A 307 8.17 15.31 14.24
C GLU A 307 7.45 16.02 13.09
N ASP A 308 7.97 15.91 11.87
CA ASP A 308 7.32 16.43 10.67
C ASP A 308 5.96 15.77 10.42
N GLU A 309 5.84 14.45 10.57
CA GLU A 309 4.57 13.76 10.40
C GLU A 309 3.52 14.19 11.44
N ILE A 310 3.89 14.34 12.71
CA ILE A 310 3.00 14.86 13.77
C ILE A 310 2.56 16.28 13.45
N LYS A 311 3.52 17.14 13.10
CA LYS A 311 3.25 18.56 12.78
C LYS A 311 2.28 18.69 11.62
N MET A 312 2.45 17.88 10.58
CA MET A 312 1.56 17.88 9.43
C MET A 312 0.16 17.37 9.80
N ALA A 313 0.06 16.29 10.59
CA ALA A 313 -1.23 15.78 11.07
C ALA A 313 -2.00 16.79 11.92
N ARG A 314 -1.31 17.54 12.81
CA ARG A 314 -1.92 18.58 13.64
C ARG A 314 -2.34 19.83 12.85
N LYS A 315 -1.60 20.17 11.80
CA LYS A 315 -1.80 21.40 11.01
C LYS A 315 -2.90 21.25 9.96
N LEU A 316 -2.94 20.12 9.28
CA LEU A 316 -3.77 19.94 8.09
C LEU A 316 -5.17 19.42 8.45
N ALA A 317 -6.18 19.85 7.69
CA ALA A 317 -7.50 19.22 7.75
C ALA A 317 -7.40 17.77 7.25
N PHE A 318 -8.30 16.88 7.65
CA PHE A 318 -8.21 15.48 7.21
C PHE A 318 -8.31 15.34 5.68
N ASN A 319 -9.32 15.96 5.06
CA ASN A 319 -9.60 15.79 3.62
C ASN A 319 -9.65 17.14 2.89
N SER A 320 -9.30 17.15 1.60
CA SER A 320 -9.45 18.31 0.72
C SER A 320 -10.71 18.18 -0.15
N LYS A 321 -10.94 19.18 -1.01
CA LYS A 321 -11.90 19.09 -2.11
C LYS A 321 -11.14 18.99 -3.43
N ILE A 322 -11.01 17.78 -3.96
CA ILE A 322 -10.53 17.58 -5.34
C ILE A 322 -11.59 18.18 -6.28
N PRO A 323 -11.22 19.08 -7.22
CA PRO A 323 -12.18 19.67 -8.14
C PRO A 323 -12.82 18.62 -9.05
N ASN A 324 -14.15 18.53 -9.00
CA ASN A 324 -14.95 17.72 -9.92
C ASN A 324 -15.45 18.56 -11.09
N GLY A 325 -15.42 17.99 -12.29
CA GLY A 325 -16.02 18.61 -13.47
C GLY A 325 -17.54 18.51 -13.44
N LYS A 326 -18.20 19.20 -14.38
CA LYS A 326 -19.63 19.01 -14.60
C LYS A 326 -19.87 17.61 -15.16
N ASN A 327 -20.71 16.81 -14.51
CA ASN A 327 -21.12 15.50 -15.03
C ASN A 327 -21.85 15.66 -16.38
N ILE A 328 -21.42 14.92 -17.39
CA ILE A 328 -22.00 14.91 -18.73
C ILE A 328 -22.09 13.46 -19.23
N THR A 329 -23.18 13.14 -19.93
CA THR A 329 -23.31 11.83 -20.58
C THR A 329 -22.50 11.77 -21.89
N ILE A 330 -22.14 10.56 -22.31
CA ILE A 330 -21.42 10.34 -23.59
C ILE A 330 -22.21 10.94 -24.75
N ARG A 331 -23.53 10.71 -24.76
CA ARG A 331 -24.44 11.22 -25.79
C ARG A 331 -24.55 12.75 -25.81
N GLU A 332 -24.61 13.40 -24.64
CA GLU A 332 -24.64 14.87 -24.56
C GLU A 332 -23.35 15.49 -25.06
N LEU A 333 -22.20 14.88 -24.75
CA LEU A 333 -20.92 15.35 -25.24
C LEU A 333 -20.78 15.15 -26.75
N TYR A 334 -21.22 14.00 -27.26
CA TYR A 334 -21.21 13.67 -28.68
C TYR A 334 -22.06 14.66 -29.50
N ASN A 335 -23.29 14.93 -29.04
CA ASN A 335 -24.22 15.81 -29.75
C ASN A 335 -23.87 17.31 -29.63
N ASN A 336 -23.23 17.72 -28.53
CA ASN A 336 -22.93 19.12 -28.23
C ASN A 336 -21.41 19.35 -28.12
N SER A 337 -20.63 18.73 -29.01
CA SER A 337 -19.17 18.75 -28.96
C SER A 337 -18.60 20.18 -28.98
N ASP A 338 -19.14 21.04 -29.85
CA ASP A 338 -18.71 22.43 -30.00
C ASP A 338 -18.98 23.27 -28.74
N GLU A 339 -20.15 23.08 -28.11
CA GLU A 339 -20.49 23.82 -26.89
C GLU A 339 -19.65 23.39 -25.69
N ASN A 340 -19.09 22.19 -25.71
CA ASN A 340 -18.33 21.62 -24.61
C ASN A 340 -16.82 21.78 -24.75
N ASP A 341 -16.34 22.34 -25.87
CA ASP A 341 -14.92 22.57 -26.08
C ASP A 341 -14.31 23.45 -24.97
N GLY A 342 -13.18 22.99 -24.43
CA GLY A 342 -12.47 23.64 -23.33
C GLY A 342 -13.12 23.54 -21.95
N LYS A 343 -14.27 22.88 -21.79
CA LYS A 343 -14.92 22.71 -20.48
C LYS A 343 -14.33 21.55 -19.69
N TYR A 344 -14.18 21.76 -18.38
CA TYR A 344 -13.83 20.71 -17.42
C TYR A 344 -15.06 19.90 -17.01
N LEU A 345 -15.09 18.62 -17.40
CA LEU A 345 -16.25 17.74 -17.30
C LEU A 345 -15.88 16.45 -16.55
N GLU A 346 -16.91 15.75 -16.11
CA GLU A 346 -16.82 14.39 -15.58
C GLU A 346 -17.60 13.46 -16.50
N ILE A 347 -16.96 12.39 -16.98
CA ILE A 347 -17.58 11.38 -17.85
C ILE A 347 -17.41 10.02 -17.21
N ASN A 348 -18.41 9.18 -17.37
CA ASN A 348 -18.36 7.77 -17.00
C ASN A 348 -18.84 6.88 -18.14
N GLY A 349 -18.38 5.64 -18.17
CA GLY A 349 -18.72 4.68 -19.20
C GLY A 349 -17.83 3.45 -19.16
N PHE A 350 -17.79 2.72 -20.26
CA PHE A 350 -16.98 1.53 -20.43
C PHE A 350 -15.83 1.80 -21.39
N VAL A 351 -14.67 1.21 -21.10
CA VAL A 351 -13.48 1.39 -21.93
C VAL A 351 -13.45 0.37 -23.06
N LYS A 352 -13.04 0.77 -24.27
CA LYS A 352 -12.64 -0.15 -25.33
C LYS A 352 -11.53 0.42 -26.19
N ASP A 353 -10.95 -0.41 -27.05
CA ASP A 353 -9.89 -0.05 -28.00
C ASP A 353 -8.68 0.62 -27.30
N ILE A 354 -8.25 0.11 -26.14
CA ILE A 354 -7.09 0.67 -25.45
C ILE A 354 -5.81 0.44 -26.25
N ALA A 355 -5.09 1.51 -26.54
CA ALA A 355 -3.79 1.47 -27.20
C ALA A 355 -2.78 2.39 -26.51
N ILE A 356 -1.50 2.01 -26.62
CA ILE A 356 -0.37 2.79 -26.13
C ILE A 356 0.36 3.38 -27.33
N GLN A 357 0.55 4.70 -27.31
CA GLN A 357 1.19 5.45 -28.38
C GLN A 357 2.31 6.32 -27.82
N ARG A 358 3.30 6.63 -28.66
CA ARG A 358 4.36 7.60 -28.34
C ARG A 358 4.26 8.75 -29.32
N GLU A 359 4.00 9.95 -28.80
CA GLU A 359 3.93 11.20 -29.56
C GLU A 359 5.05 12.12 -29.06
N GLY A 360 6.18 12.13 -29.78
CA GLY A 360 7.43 12.75 -29.32
C GLY A 360 7.94 12.12 -28.02
N GLU A 361 8.12 12.92 -26.98
CA GLU A 361 8.53 12.46 -25.63
C GLU A 361 7.35 12.00 -24.76
N LYS A 362 6.11 12.13 -25.24
CA LYS A 362 4.91 11.78 -24.47
C LYS A 362 4.53 10.32 -24.70
N LEU A 363 4.34 9.59 -23.60
CA LEU A 363 3.64 8.30 -23.62
C LEU A 363 2.14 8.57 -23.47
N LEU A 364 1.33 8.11 -24.41
CA LEU A 364 -0.12 8.29 -24.37
C LEU A 364 -0.80 6.93 -24.20
N THR A 365 -1.79 6.87 -23.32
CA THR A 365 -2.83 5.84 -23.40
C THR A 365 -4.06 6.44 -24.07
N VAL A 366 -4.42 5.93 -25.24
CA VAL A 366 -5.62 6.31 -25.97
C VAL A 366 -6.64 5.17 -25.89
N PHE A 367 -7.92 5.50 -25.84
CA PHE A 367 -9.02 4.54 -25.74
C PHE A 367 -10.33 5.20 -26.14
N LYS A 368 -11.40 4.42 -26.23
CA LYS A 368 -12.76 4.92 -26.40
C LYS A 368 -13.59 4.61 -25.17
N ILE A 369 -14.49 5.53 -24.88
CA ILE A 369 -15.52 5.40 -23.85
C ILE A 369 -16.84 5.16 -24.56
N TYR A 370 -17.59 4.16 -24.14
CA TYR A 370 -18.90 3.84 -24.69
C TYR A 370 -19.90 3.46 -23.60
N GLU A 371 -21.18 3.46 -23.96
CA GLU A 371 -22.26 2.90 -23.14
C GLU A 371 -22.79 1.62 -23.81
N PRO A 372 -22.96 0.50 -23.08
CA PRO A 372 -23.55 -0.70 -23.64
C PRO A 372 -24.93 -0.42 -24.25
N GLY A 373 -25.17 -0.98 -25.45
CA GLY A 373 -26.41 -0.80 -26.20
C GLY A 373 -26.62 0.60 -26.78
N LYS A 374 -25.55 1.40 -26.88
CA LYS A 374 -25.50 2.72 -27.53
C LYS A 374 -24.41 2.71 -28.61
N ASP A 375 -24.64 3.46 -29.66
CA ASP A 375 -23.70 3.59 -30.78
C ASP A 375 -22.71 4.75 -30.57
N GLU A 376 -23.06 5.69 -29.68
CA GLU A 376 -22.21 6.85 -29.38
C GLU A 376 -20.94 6.45 -28.61
N GLU A 377 -19.82 7.00 -29.05
CA GLU A 377 -18.51 6.80 -28.44
C GLU A 377 -17.76 8.11 -28.32
N ILE A 378 -16.95 8.22 -27.27
CA ILE A 378 -16.07 9.38 -27.05
C ILE A 378 -14.63 8.88 -26.89
N PRO A 379 -13.68 9.37 -27.71
CA PRO A 379 -12.28 9.06 -27.52
C PRO A 379 -11.76 9.76 -26.26
N GLY A 380 -10.94 9.05 -25.49
CA GLY A 380 -10.26 9.53 -24.30
C GLY A 380 -8.74 9.38 -24.42
N VAL A 381 -8.01 10.27 -23.77
CA VAL A 381 -6.54 10.20 -23.70
C VAL A 381 -6.03 10.50 -22.30
N VAL A 382 -5.09 9.66 -21.84
CA VAL A 382 -4.29 9.87 -20.63
C VAL A 382 -2.84 10.09 -21.05
N ILE A 383 -2.21 11.14 -20.53
CA ILE A 383 -0.86 11.57 -20.92
C ILE A 383 0.15 11.13 -19.85
N PHE A 384 1.34 10.73 -20.30
CA PHE A 384 2.47 10.28 -19.50
C PHE A 384 2.18 9.06 -18.61
N GLU A 385 1.24 8.21 -19.03
CA GLU A 385 0.91 7.02 -18.26
C GLU A 385 0.48 5.87 -19.18
N ASN A 386 0.86 4.66 -18.80
CA ASN A 386 0.39 3.42 -19.42
C ASN A 386 -0.70 2.84 -18.52
N MET A 387 -1.94 3.25 -18.73
CA MET A 387 -3.06 2.85 -17.86
C MET A 387 -3.32 1.34 -17.82
N PRO A 388 -3.13 0.56 -18.92
CA PRO A 388 -3.10 -0.90 -18.85
C PRO A 388 -2.21 -1.45 -17.75
N ARG A 389 -1.04 -0.86 -17.51
CA ARG A 389 -0.14 -1.31 -16.42
C ARG A 389 -0.74 -1.14 -15.03
N HIS A 390 -1.63 -0.16 -14.87
CA HIS A 390 -2.36 0.06 -13.62
C HIS A 390 -3.65 -0.77 -13.53
N GLY A 391 -3.95 -1.60 -14.53
CA GLY A 391 -5.11 -2.47 -14.54
C GLY A 391 -6.34 -1.92 -15.26
N MET A 392 -6.21 -0.85 -16.03
CA MET A 392 -7.27 -0.41 -16.94
C MET A 392 -7.40 -1.41 -18.09
N VAL A 393 -8.59 -1.96 -18.32
CA VAL A 393 -8.84 -2.98 -19.34
C VAL A 393 -10.10 -2.70 -20.13
N ASN A 394 -10.21 -3.31 -21.32
CA ASN A 394 -11.43 -3.25 -22.13
C ASN A 394 -12.62 -3.79 -21.33
N ASN A 395 -13.80 -3.25 -21.62
CA ASN A 395 -15.06 -3.51 -20.93
C ASN A 395 -15.04 -3.17 -19.43
N GLY A 396 -13.95 -2.63 -18.88
CA GLY A 396 -13.92 -2.07 -17.53
C GLY A 396 -14.69 -0.77 -17.46
N PHE A 397 -15.44 -0.55 -16.38
CA PHE A 397 -16.06 0.74 -16.14
C PHE A 397 -15.00 1.78 -15.77
N ILE A 398 -15.18 3.01 -16.22
CA ILE A 398 -14.27 4.12 -15.96
C ILE A 398 -15.05 5.37 -15.58
N LYS A 399 -14.45 6.17 -14.69
CA LYS A 399 -14.86 7.52 -14.36
C LYS A 399 -13.65 8.43 -14.54
N MET A 400 -13.83 9.52 -15.26
CA MET A 400 -12.73 10.43 -15.57
C MET A 400 -13.13 11.87 -15.47
N HIS A 401 -12.17 12.69 -15.08
CA HIS A 401 -12.30 14.12 -15.00
C HIS A 401 -11.27 14.74 -15.93
N GLY A 402 -11.73 15.63 -16.79
CA GLY A 402 -10.95 16.01 -17.96
C GLY A 402 -11.53 17.20 -18.69
N THR A 403 -10.79 17.65 -19.69
CA THR A 403 -11.22 18.73 -20.58
C THR A 403 -11.56 18.14 -21.94
N TRP A 404 -12.75 18.44 -22.48
CA TRP A 404 -13.04 18.14 -23.88
C TRP A 404 -12.25 19.09 -24.78
N LYS A 405 -11.51 18.54 -25.74
CA LYS A 405 -10.68 19.29 -26.68
C LYS A 405 -11.08 18.92 -28.09
N LYS A 406 -11.69 19.85 -28.82
CA LYS A 406 -11.98 19.67 -30.24
C LYS A 406 -10.68 19.65 -31.06
N ASP A 407 -9.79 20.58 -30.74
CA ASP A 407 -8.45 20.69 -31.31
C ASP A 407 -7.41 20.33 -30.24
N SER A 408 -7.07 19.04 -30.19
CA SER A 408 -6.09 18.53 -29.23
C SER A 408 -4.66 18.74 -29.71
N ASN A 409 -3.74 19.00 -28.78
CA ASN A 409 -2.31 19.09 -29.06
C ASN A 409 -1.57 17.76 -28.88
N VAL A 410 -2.31 16.66 -28.63
CA VAL A 410 -1.75 15.32 -28.46
C VAL A 410 -2.30 14.29 -29.45
N VAL A 411 -3.45 14.55 -30.08
CA VAL A 411 -4.07 13.69 -31.09
C VAL A 411 -4.79 14.55 -32.14
N ASP A 412 -4.90 14.05 -33.38
CA ASP A 412 -5.47 14.79 -34.52
C ASP A 412 -7.01 14.78 -34.59
N TYR A 413 -7.69 14.42 -33.50
CA TYR A 413 -9.15 14.30 -33.44
C TYR A 413 -9.69 14.85 -32.11
N PRO A 414 -10.99 15.23 -32.06
CA PRO A 414 -11.62 15.66 -30.82
C PRO A 414 -11.48 14.59 -29.74
N VAL A 415 -11.05 14.96 -28.53
CA VAL A 415 -10.73 14.00 -27.47
C VAL A 415 -11.07 14.53 -26.09
N PHE A 416 -11.45 13.61 -25.21
CA PHE A 416 -11.53 13.88 -23.79
C PHE A 416 -10.15 13.68 -23.15
N GLN A 417 -9.46 14.78 -22.85
CA GLN A 417 -8.15 14.75 -22.24
C GLN A 417 -8.30 14.70 -20.72
N VAL A 418 -7.84 13.61 -20.10
CA VAL A 418 -7.84 13.46 -18.64
C VAL A 418 -6.92 14.49 -18.01
N GLU A 419 -7.43 15.22 -17.03
CA GLU A 419 -6.66 16.24 -16.31
C GLU A 419 -5.89 15.60 -15.15
N ARG A 420 -4.82 16.29 -14.75
CA ARG A 420 -4.00 15.88 -13.61
C ARG A 420 -4.46 16.60 -12.34
N ILE A 421 -4.54 15.85 -11.25
CA ILE A 421 -4.75 16.37 -9.90
C ILE A 421 -3.45 17.02 -9.43
N ASN A 422 -3.53 18.27 -8.96
CA ASN A 422 -2.39 18.94 -8.36
C ASN A 422 -2.18 18.48 -6.91
N LEU A 423 -1.75 17.22 -6.73
CA LEU A 423 -1.52 16.62 -5.40
C LEU A 423 -0.52 17.44 -4.56
N THR A 424 0.43 18.12 -5.20
CA THR A 424 1.41 18.96 -4.48
C THR A 424 0.75 20.17 -3.82
N GLU A 425 -0.24 20.79 -4.45
CA GLU A 425 -1.02 21.85 -3.82
C GLU A 425 -1.96 21.30 -2.75
N LEU A 426 -2.71 20.23 -3.07
CA LEU A 426 -3.65 19.62 -2.13
C LEU A 426 -2.98 19.08 -0.87
N SER A 427 -1.76 18.55 -0.96
CA SER A 427 -0.96 18.10 0.18
C SER A 427 -0.61 19.20 1.19
N LYS A 428 -0.74 20.48 0.80
CA LYS A 428 -0.54 21.62 1.71
C LYS A 428 -1.82 21.98 2.46
N GLU A 429 -2.95 21.43 2.05
CA GLU A 429 -4.29 21.75 2.57
C GLU A 429 -4.89 20.59 3.36
N SER A 430 -4.63 19.34 2.95
CA SER A 430 -5.15 18.15 3.63
C SER A 430 -4.11 17.10 3.96
N TRP A 431 -4.33 16.43 5.09
CA TRP A 431 -3.52 15.32 5.55
C TRP A 431 -3.68 14.10 4.65
N TYR A 432 -4.89 13.83 4.13
CA TYR A 432 -5.14 12.72 3.20
C TYR A 432 -4.31 12.84 1.92
N ASP A 433 -4.29 14.01 1.29
CA ASP A 433 -3.48 14.24 0.07
C ASP A 433 -1.99 14.25 0.37
N TYR A 434 -1.61 14.77 1.54
CA TYR A 434 -0.24 14.70 2.03
C TYR A 434 0.24 13.26 2.23
N ILE A 435 -0.56 12.41 2.88
CA ILE A 435 -0.19 11.02 3.10
C ILE A 435 -0.19 10.22 1.80
N LEU A 436 -1.11 10.51 0.86
CA LEU A 436 -1.10 9.97 -0.51
C LEU A 436 0.25 10.20 -1.19
N MET A 437 0.81 11.41 -1.08
CA MET A 437 2.14 11.71 -1.62
C MET A 437 3.25 10.94 -0.91
N LYS A 438 3.17 10.78 0.42
CA LYS A 438 4.19 10.05 1.21
C LYS A 438 4.22 8.56 0.88
N VAL A 439 3.06 7.94 0.67
CA VAL A 439 2.96 6.49 0.40
C VAL A 439 3.03 6.11 -1.08
N ARG A 440 3.04 7.10 -1.98
CA ARG A 440 3.13 6.94 -3.43
C ARG A 440 4.23 6.00 -3.93
N PRO A 441 5.43 5.92 -3.31
CA PRO A 441 6.46 4.97 -3.76
C PRO A 441 6.00 3.51 -3.71
N TRP A 442 5.07 3.18 -2.80
CA TRP A 442 4.52 1.83 -2.64
C TRP A 442 3.17 1.67 -3.34
N PHE A 443 2.32 2.70 -3.31
CA PHE A 443 1.01 2.64 -3.95
C PHE A 443 0.58 4.00 -4.50
N ASP A 444 0.42 4.09 -5.83
CA ASP A 444 -0.07 5.30 -6.50
C ASP A 444 -1.58 5.22 -6.70
N PHE A 445 -2.34 5.79 -5.76
CA PHE A 445 -3.82 5.79 -5.82
C PHE A 445 -4.35 6.50 -7.09
N TYR A 446 -3.65 7.55 -7.52
CA TYR A 446 -3.89 8.28 -8.77
C TYR A 446 -2.67 8.16 -9.66
N PRO A 447 -2.56 7.13 -10.53
CA PRO A 447 -1.39 6.91 -11.38
C PRO A 447 -0.95 8.17 -12.14
N ASN A 448 0.29 8.58 -11.91
CA ASN A 448 0.86 9.83 -12.42
C ASN A 448 -0.01 11.10 -12.16
N SER A 449 -0.79 11.04 -11.08
CA SER A 449 -1.76 12.06 -10.66
C SER A 449 -2.89 12.29 -11.66
N ASN A 450 -3.17 11.35 -12.56
CA ASN A 450 -4.32 11.48 -13.48
C ASN A 450 -5.63 11.33 -12.71
N HIS A 451 -6.61 12.18 -13.01
CA HIS A 451 -7.92 12.17 -12.36
C HIS A 451 -8.85 11.14 -13.03
N VAL A 452 -8.46 9.88 -12.89
CA VAL A 452 -9.12 8.72 -13.51
C VAL A 452 -9.28 7.61 -12.49
N GLU A 453 -10.45 7.00 -12.50
CA GLU A 453 -10.80 5.84 -11.70
C GLU A 453 -11.39 4.77 -12.62
N TRP A 454 -10.96 3.52 -12.46
CA TRP A 454 -11.41 2.39 -13.28
C TRP A 454 -11.82 1.20 -12.43
N SER A 455 -12.59 0.29 -13.01
CA SER A 455 -12.92 -1.00 -12.40
C SER A 455 -11.74 -1.96 -12.44
N ILE A 456 -11.53 -2.70 -11.36
CA ILE A 456 -10.58 -3.82 -11.31
C ILE A 456 -11.22 -5.03 -11.99
N ARG A 457 -10.53 -5.60 -12.98
CA ARG A 457 -11.00 -6.75 -13.75
C ARG A 457 -9.90 -7.78 -13.97
N PRO A 458 -10.27 -9.05 -14.25
CA PRO A 458 -9.29 -10.05 -14.60
C PRO A 458 -8.70 -9.70 -15.96
N GLN A 459 -7.43 -10.02 -16.12
CA GLN A 459 -6.78 -9.96 -17.42
C GLN A 459 -7.50 -10.93 -18.37
N GLU A 460 -7.81 -10.48 -19.59
CA GLU A 460 -8.30 -11.37 -20.64
C GLU A 460 -7.26 -12.45 -20.96
N GLU A 461 -7.72 -13.54 -21.60
CA GLU A 461 -6.86 -14.66 -21.93
C GLU A 461 -5.64 -14.20 -22.72
N TRP A 462 -4.44 -14.53 -22.22
CA TRP A 462 -3.17 -14.32 -22.92
C TRP A 462 -3.31 -14.71 -24.40
N ASN A 463 -3.27 -13.70 -25.27
CA ASN A 463 -3.18 -13.89 -26.70
C ASN A 463 -1.69 -13.82 -27.09
N PRO A 464 -1.07 -14.94 -27.51
CA PRO A 464 0.32 -14.98 -27.93
C PRO A 464 0.63 -14.05 -29.12
N ASP A 465 -0.38 -13.66 -29.91
CA ASP A 465 -0.22 -12.80 -31.08
C ASP A 465 -0.17 -11.30 -30.72
N VAL A 466 -0.40 -10.92 -29.45
CA VAL A 466 -0.36 -9.54 -28.98
C VAL A 466 0.91 -9.33 -28.15
N GLU A 467 2.01 -8.95 -28.82
CA GLU A 467 3.34 -8.78 -28.20
C GLU A 467 3.42 -7.73 -27.08
N ASN A 468 2.42 -6.85 -26.89
CA ASN A 468 2.61 -5.62 -26.11
C ASN A 468 1.50 -5.12 -25.14
N LEU A 469 0.47 -5.90 -24.80
CA LEU A 469 -0.62 -5.41 -23.91
C LEU A 469 -0.95 -6.29 -22.68
N ASN A 470 -0.12 -7.28 -22.35
CA ASN A 470 -0.47 -8.31 -21.38
C ASN A 470 -0.06 -8.03 -19.91
N THR A 471 -0.48 -6.92 -19.27
CA THR A 471 -0.16 -6.70 -17.84
C THR A 471 -1.22 -6.04 -16.94
N GLY A 472 -2.48 -5.92 -17.38
CA GLY A 472 -3.55 -5.36 -16.54
C GLY A 472 -3.85 -6.21 -15.30
N ALA A 473 -3.60 -5.64 -14.10
CA ALA A 473 -3.65 -6.23 -12.76
C ALA A 473 -2.38 -7.00 -12.31
N GLY A 474 -1.68 -7.69 -13.22
CA GLY A 474 -0.38 -8.29 -12.91
C GLY A 474 0.65 -7.24 -12.48
N GLU A 475 0.65 -6.07 -13.12
CA GLU A 475 1.62 -5.01 -12.86
C GLU A 475 1.53 -4.34 -11.47
N LEU A 476 0.39 -4.49 -10.77
CA LEU A 476 0.21 -4.02 -9.39
C LEU A 476 1.01 -4.87 -8.37
N ILE A 477 1.40 -6.09 -8.74
CA ILE A 477 2.25 -6.96 -7.90
C ILE A 477 3.72 -6.52 -7.96
N PHE A 478 4.07 -5.64 -8.90
CA PHE A 478 5.44 -5.22 -9.07
C PHE A 478 5.75 -4.13 -8.06
N ILE A 479 6.51 -4.51 -7.03
CA ILE A 479 7.25 -3.57 -6.19
C ILE A 479 7.92 -2.61 -7.16
N LYS A 480 7.74 -1.28 -7.10
CA LYS A 480 8.71 -0.41 -7.77
C LYS A 480 10.05 -0.74 -7.09
N PRO A 481 11.02 -1.39 -7.77
CA PRO A 481 12.33 -1.50 -7.16
C PRO A 481 12.75 -0.07 -6.87
N PHE A 482 13.18 0.21 -5.64
CA PHE A 482 13.58 1.54 -5.19
C PHE A 482 14.34 2.24 -6.33
N THR A 483 13.66 3.13 -7.05
CA THR A 483 14.24 3.78 -8.22
C THR A 483 15.09 4.89 -7.65
N GLN A 484 16.38 4.59 -7.49
CA GLN A 484 17.50 5.51 -7.64
C GLN A 484 17.38 6.89 -6.98
N ASN A 485 16.76 7.01 -5.80
CA ASN A 485 16.87 8.25 -5.04
C ASN A 485 18.15 8.21 -4.20
N LYS A 486 19.19 8.75 -4.86
CA LYS A 486 20.54 9.15 -4.41
C LYS A 486 21.66 8.25 -4.97
N VAL A 487 22.30 8.79 -6.01
CA VAL A 487 23.76 8.85 -6.07
C VAL A 487 24.25 9.21 -4.66
N ILE A 488 24.80 8.22 -3.97
CA ILE A 488 25.66 8.48 -2.82
C ILE A 488 26.91 9.15 -3.42
N PRO A 489 27.32 10.34 -2.94
CA PRO A 489 28.55 10.99 -3.39
C PRO A 489 29.77 10.06 -3.31
#